data_AF-A0A826NGB3-F1
#
_entry.id   AF-A0A826NGB3-F1
#
_cell.length_a   1.000
_cell.length_b   1.000
_cell.length_c   1.000
_cell.angle_alpha   90.00
_cell.angle_beta   90.00
_cell.angle_gamma   90.00
#
_symmetry.space_group_name_H-M   'P 1'
#
loop_
_entity.id
_entity.type
_entity.pdbx_description
1 polymer ?
#
loop_
_entity_poly.entity_id
_entity_poly.type
_entity_poly.pdbx_seq_one_letter_code
_entity_poly.pdbx_strand_id
1 'polypeptide(L)'
;IKTLTQSGSLPADMIAGGNKAKNAWGGDVTIKATADKYGYTITSNNVPKENCVELINSLRSSSMFTKIMNTAPATVDPVTVCSNDKNNITLETNS
;
A
#
# COMPACT_ATOMS: atom_id res chain seq x y z
N ILE A 1 5.88 8.35 -8.33
CA ILE A 1 6.87 8.51 -7.23
C ILE A 1 7.64 9.83 -7.33
N LYS A 2 8.38 10.12 -8.43
CA LYS A 2 9.14 11.38 -8.61
C LYS A 2 8.39 12.63 -8.12
N THR A 3 7.19 12.86 -8.65
CA THR A 3 6.35 14.01 -8.30
C THR A 3 6.06 14.08 -6.81
N LEU A 4 5.68 12.95 -6.19
CA LEU A 4 5.36 12.87 -4.76
C LEU A 4 6.58 13.12 -3.86
N THR A 5 7.76 12.66 -4.29
CA THR A 5 9.02 12.95 -3.59
C THR A 5 9.35 14.44 -3.68
N GLN A 6 9.21 15.04 -4.86
CA GLN A 6 9.50 16.46 -5.07
C GLN A 6 8.51 17.40 -4.39
N SER A 7 7.24 16.98 -4.24
CA SER A 7 6.21 17.74 -3.53
C SER A 7 6.22 17.53 -2.01
N GLY A 8 7.05 16.64 -1.48
CA GLY A 8 7.06 16.29 -0.06
C GLY A 8 5.79 15.56 0.41
N SER A 9 5.03 14.97 -0.51
CA SER A 9 3.75 14.30 -0.19
C SER A 9 3.91 12.84 0.24
N LEU A 10 5.13 12.31 0.26
CA LEU A 10 5.40 11.00 0.85
C LEU A 10 5.51 11.12 2.37
N PRO A 11 4.90 10.21 3.15
CA PRO A 11 5.08 10.14 4.60
C PRO A 11 6.57 10.14 5.00
N ALA A 12 6.89 10.78 6.12
CA ALA A 12 8.27 10.95 6.59
C ALA A 12 9.01 9.62 6.82
N ASP A 13 8.27 8.56 7.20
CA ASP A 13 8.83 7.23 7.43
C ASP A 13 9.12 6.45 6.13
N MET A 14 8.81 7.02 4.97
CA MET A 14 9.19 6.45 3.68
C MET A 14 10.60 6.88 3.26
N ILE A 15 11.43 5.92 2.87
CA ILE A 15 12.74 6.20 2.30
C ILE A 15 12.55 6.50 0.81
N ALA A 16 12.70 7.76 0.39
CA ALA A 16 12.47 8.18 -0.99
C ALA A 16 13.72 8.80 -1.64
N GLY A 17 13.97 8.45 -2.91
CA GLY A 17 15.10 8.96 -3.68
C GLY A 17 15.22 8.31 -5.05
N GLY A 18 15.74 9.03 -6.05
CA GLY A 18 15.99 8.47 -7.39
C GLY A 18 14.77 7.86 -8.08
N ASN A 19 13.60 8.49 -7.94
CA ASN A 19 12.28 8.00 -8.41
C ASN A 19 11.79 6.69 -7.76
N LYS A 20 12.40 6.26 -6.66
CA LYS A 20 12.00 5.10 -5.87
C LYS A 20 11.53 5.54 -4.50
N ALA A 21 10.67 4.73 -3.91
CA ALA A 21 10.24 4.88 -2.54
C ALA A 21 10.28 3.50 -1.87
N LYS A 22 10.59 3.47 -0.58
CA LYS A 22 10.51 2.28 0.26
C LYS A 22 9.63 2.56 1.45
N ASN A 23 8.98 1.51 1.95
CA ASN A 23 8.27 1.56 3.22
C ASN A 23 9.25 1.57 4.40
N ALA A 24 8.71 1.70 5.62
CA ALA A 24 9.47 1.71 6.86
C ALA A 24 10.33 0.46 7.10
N TRP A 25 10.05 -0.63 6.37
CA TRP A 25 10.75 -1.92 6.48
C TRP A 25 11.73 -2.17 5.32
N GLY A 26 12.01 -1.14 4.52
CA GLY A 26 13.00 -1.18 3.44
C GLY A 26 12.55 -1.90 2.16
N GLY A 27 11.28 -2.31 2.10
CA GLY A 27 10.66 -2.88 0.91
C GLY A 27 10.17 -1.82 -0.06
N ASP A 28 10.25 -2.11 -1.36
CA ASP A 28 9.91 -1.14 -2.40
C ASP A 28 8.42 -0.80 -2.41
N VAL A 29 8.12 0.47 -2.66
CA VAL A 29 6.78 1.00 -2.83
C VAL A 29 6.60 1.50 -4.26
N THR A 30 5.57 0.98 -4.93
CA THR A 30 5.20 1.39 -6.29
C THR A 30 3.81 2.00 -6.32
N ILE A 31 3.63 3.03 -7.14
CA ILE A 31 2.33 3.62 -7.41
C ILE A 31 2.11 3.61 -8.92
N LYS A 32 1.00 3.04 -9.36
CA LYS A 32 0.62 2.94 -10.78
C LYS A 32 -0.81 3.44 -10.94
N ALA A 33 -1.07 4.23 -11.99
CA ALA A 33 -2.45 4.55 -12.34
C ALA A 33 -3.21 3.27 -12.72
N THR A 34 -4.49 3.21 -12.36
CA THR A 34 -5.38 2.14 -12.87
C THR A 34 -5.79 2.45 -14.30
N ALA A 35 -6.61 1.59 -14.91
CA ALA A 35 -7.22 1.89 -16.21
C ALA A 35 -8.18 3.09 -16.15
N ASP A 36 -8.74 3.35 -14.96
CA ASP A 36 -9.45 4.60 -14.69
C ASP A 36 -8.43 5.71 -14.38
N LYS A 37 -8.54 6.85 -15.07
CA LYS A 37 -7.53 7.92 -15.01
C LYS A 37 -7.44 8.59 -13.65
N TYR A 38 -8.41 8.35 -12.76
CA TYR A 38 -8.45 8.95 -11.43
C TYR A 38 -8.10 7.97 -10.31
N GLY A 39 -8.05 6.66 -10.61
CA GLY A 39 -7.63 5.64 -9.66
C GLY A 39 -6.14 5.31 -9.74
N TYR A 40 -5.59 4.83 -8.63
CA TYR A 40 -4.24 4.30 -8.58
C TYR A 40 -4.12 3.10 -7.64
N THR A 41 -3.17 2.23 -7.98
CA THR A 41 -2.73 1.11 -7.17
C THR A 41 -1.43 1.44 -6.47
N ILE A 42 -1.40 1.25 -5.14
CA ILE A 42 -0.21 1.31 -4.31
C ILE A 42 0.19 -0.12 -3.97
N THR A 43 1.46 -0.48 -4.19
CA THR A 43 2.01 -1.75 -3.73
C THR A 43 3.15 -1.47 -2.77
N SER A 44 3.12 -2.09 -1.59
CA SER A 44 4.15 -2.02 -0.54
C SER A 44 4.70 -3.43 -0.31
N ASN A 45 5.96 -3.66 -0.68
CA ASN A 45 6.57 -4.99 -0.63
C ASN A 45 7.25 -5.26 0.72
N ASN A 46 7.43 -6.54 1.06
CA ASN A 46 8.22 -6.98 2.22
C ASN A 46 7.76 -6.42 3.58
N VAL A 47 6.46 -6.21 3.78
CA VAL A 47 5.88 -5.76 5.06
C VAL A 47 5.86 -6.93 6.05
N PRO A 48 6.47 -6.81 7.24
CA PRO A 48 6.45 -7.86 8.25
C PRO A 48 5.03 -8.28 8.63
N LYS A 49 4.85 -9.56 9.00
CA LYS A 49 3.55 -10.16 9.33
C LYS A 49 2.69 -9.31 10.27
N GLU A 50 3.22 -8.94 11.42
CA GLU A 50 2.50 -8.18 12.45
C GLU A 50 2.02 -6.83 11.92
N ASN A 51 2.91 -6.09 11.27
CA ASN A 51 2.57 -4.79 10.67
C ASN A 51 1.61 -4.92 9.49
N CYS A 52 1.68 -6.01 8.72
CA CYS A 52 0.71 -6.27 7.67
C CYS A 52 -0.69 -6.42 8.27
N VAL A 53 -0.84 -7.24 9.31
CA VAL A 53 -2.13 -7.44 9.99
C VAL A 53 -2.67 -6.13 10.55
N GLU A 54 -1.82 -5.34 11.21
CA GLU A 54 -2.20 -4.03 11.75
C GLU A 54 -2.65 -3.06 10.65
N LEU A 55 -1.87 -2.93 9.57
CA LEU A 55 -2.21 -2.09 8.43
C LEU A 55 -3.54 -2.51 7.80
N ILE A 56 -3.75 -3.81 7.51
CA ILE A 56 -5.01 -4.26 6.90
C ILE A 56 -6.19 -3.98 7.82
N ASN A 57 -6.06 -4.17 9.14
CA ASN A 57 -7.10 -3.85 10.10
C ASN A 57 -7.47 -2.36 10.11
N SER A 58 -6.49 -1.49 9.97
CA SER A 58 -6.71 -0.04 9.88
C SER A 58 -7.33 0.38 8.55
N LEU A 59 -6.86 -0.20 7.44
CA LEU A 59 -7.22 0.25 6.09
C LEU A 59 -8.57 -0.30 5.63
N ARG A 60 -9.01 -1.45 6.12
CA ARG A 60 -10.26 -2.09 5.66
C ARG A 60 -11.54 -1.32 6.02
N SER A 61 -11.46 -0.40 6.97
CA SER A 61 -12.57 0.51 7.33
C SER A 61 -12.53 1.83 6.56
N SER A 62 -11.45 2.12 5.83
CA SER A 62 -11.30 3.33 5.04
C SER A 62 -12.14 3.27 3.77
N SER A 63 -12.89 4.33 3.48
CA SER A 63 -13.64 4.49 2.22
C SER A 63 -12.75 4.84 1.03
N MET A 64 -11.46 5.12 1.25
CA MET A 64 -10.51 5.48 0.19
C MET A 64 -10.16 4.31 -0.72
N PHE A 65 -10.18 3.09 -0.21
CA PHE A 65 -9.74 1.91 -0.95
C PHE A 65 -10.94 1.13 -1.49
N THR A 66 -10.91 0.81 -2.78
CA THR A 66 -11.89 -0.04 -3.45
C THR A 66 -11.50 -1.51 -3.38
N LYS A 67 -10.19 -1.80 -3.32
CA LYS A 67 -9.66 -3.14 -3.11
C LYS A 67 -8.44 -3.12 -2.20
N ILE A 68 -8.35 -4.15 -1.36
CA ILE A 68 -7.16 -4.52 -0.60
C ILE A 68 -6.83 -5.94 -1.00
N MET A 69 -5.61 -6.19 -1.50
CA MET A 69 -5.18 -7.51 -1.97
C MET A 69 -6.18 -8.13 -2.96
N ASN A 70 -6.63 -7.33 -3.92
CA ASN A 70 -7.61 -7.69 -4.95
C ASN A 70 -9.00 -8.14 -4.41
N THR A 71 -9.31 -7.80 -3.15
CA THR A 71 -10.57 -8.15 -2.48
C THR A 71 -11.25 -6.89 -1.95
N ALA A 72 -12.58 -6.89 -1.83
CA ALA A 72 -13.31 -5.78 -1.22
C ALA A 72 -12.84 -5.55 0.23
N PRO A 73 -12.53 -4.32 0.65
CA PRO A 73 -11.90 -4.05 1.95
C PRO A 73 -12.61 -4.71 3.13
N ALA A 74 -13.94 -4.57 3.22
CA ALA A 74 -14.74 -5.07 4.34
C ALA A 74 -14.72 -6.59 4.49
N THR A 75 -14.36 -7.35 3.44
CA THR A 75 -14.33 -8.82 3.47
C THR A 75 -12.91 -9.36 3.62
N VAL A 76 -11.89 -8.50 3.73
CA VAL A 76 -10.51 -8.96 3.92
C VAL A 76 -10.31 -9.46 5.34
N ASP A 77 -9.93 -10.73 5.46
CA ASP A 77 -9.37 -11.31 6.68
C ASP A 77 -7.86 -11.02 6.73
N PRO A 78 -7.39 -10.15 7.66
CA PRO A 78 -5.98 -9.79 7.79
C PRO A 78 -5.07 -10.99 8.04
N VAL A 79 -5.52 -11.98 8.82
CA VAL A 79 -4.67 -13.12 9.22
C VAL A 79 -4.38 -14.01 8.02
N THR A 80 -5.39 -14.19 7.16
CA THR A 80 -5.28 -14.98 5.94
C THR A 80 -4.36 -14.32 4.90
N VAL A 81 -4.55 -13.02 4.64
CA VAL A 81 -3.76 -12.30 3.61
C VAL A 81 -2.34 -11.93 4.06
N CYS A 82 -2.09 -11.87 5.37
CA CYS A 82 -0.79 -11.59 5.97
C CYS A 82 -0.16 -12.87 6.56
N SER A 83 -0.23 -14.00 5.87
CA SER A 83 0.18 -15.29 6.41
C SER A 83 1.70 -15.50 6.46
N ASN A 84 2.46 -14.82 5.58
CA ASN A 84 3.91 -14.95 5.49
C ASN A 84 4.65 -14.06 6.49
N ASP A 85 5.93 -14.34 6.76
CA ASP A 85 6.80 -13.48 7.57
C ASP A 85 6.94 -12.08 6.96
N LYS A 86 6.94 -12.02 5.63
CA LYS A 86 6.95 -10.79 4.82
C LYS A 86 5.87 -10.87 3.75
N ASN A 87 5.06 -9.82 3.65
CA ASN A 87 3.89 -9.77 2.79
C ASN A 87 3.97 -8.58 1.85
N ASN A 88 3.42 -8.74 0.65
CA ASN A 88 3.25 -7.62 -0.28
C ASN A 88 1.81 -7.15 -0.17
N ILE A 89 1.60 -5.89 0.18
CA ILE A 89 0.28 -5.28 0.32
C ILE A 89 -0.03 -4.50 -0.95
N THR A 90 -1.19 -4.75 -1.55
CA THR A 90 -1.69 -3.98 -2.69
C THR A 90 -3.00 -3.30 -2.33
N LEU A 91 -3.07 -1.98 -2.54
CA LEU A 91 -4.23 -1.13 -2.27
C LEU A 91 -4.65 -0.47 -3.59
N GLU A 92 -5.92 -0.60 -3.95
CA GLU A 92 -6.53 0.10 -5.08
C GLU A 92 -7.44 1.19 -4.55
N THR A 93 -7.32 2.39 -5.10
CA THR A 93 -8.16 3.54 -4.74
C THR A 93 -9.32 3.69 -5.71
N ASN A 94 -10.32 4.46 -5.28
CA ASN A 94 -11.39 4.90 -6.16
C ASN A 94 -10.88 5.90 -7.20
N SER A 95 -11.73 6.14 -8.18
CA SER A 95 -11.66 7.27 -9.11
C SER A 95 -12.40 8.47 -8.55
#